data_AF-A0A2E5TNN3-F1
#
_entry.id   AF-A0A2E5TNN3-F1
#
_cell.length_a   1.000
_cell.length_b   1.000
_cell.length_c   1.000
_cell.angle_alpha   90.00
_cell.angle_beta   90.00
_cell.angle_gamma   90.00
#
_symmetry.space_group_name_H-M   'P 1'
#
loop_
_entity.id
_entity.type
_entity.pdbx_description
1 polymer ?
#
loop_
_entity_poly.entity_id
_entity_poly.type
_entity_poly.pdbx_seq_one_letter_code
_entity_poly.pdbx_strand_id
1 'polypeptide(L)'
;MGGMFDGASAFNQDISNWNVSSVTDMGGMFYRASDFNQDISGWNVVNVTEMGSMFYRASSFNQDLSNWNVSSVSSCSDFSTYSGITNTPLPTFTNCSP
;
A
#
# COMPACT_ATOMS: atom_id res chain seq x y z
N MET A 1 9.90 -3.60 5.13
CA MET A 1 10.01 -2.59 4.05
C MET A 1 9.30 -1.28 4.43
N GLY A 2 9.06 -1.01 5.72
CA GLY A 2 8.41 0.24 6.13
C GLY A 2 9.17 1.49 5.66
N GLY A 3 8.44 2.48 5.16
CA GLY A 3 8.96 3.80 4.77
C GLY A 3 9.92 3.86 3.56
N MET A 4 10.06 2.80 2.76
CA MET A 4 11.08 2.73 1.70
C MET A 4 11.03 3.89 0.69
N PHE A 5 9.84 4.37 0.35
CA PHE A 5 9.60 5.49 -0.57
C PHE A 5 8.91 6.68 0.12
N ASP A 6 9.06 6.81 1.44
CA ASP A 6 8.55 7.97 2.17
C ASP A 6 9.12 9.28 1.59
N GLY A 7 8.23 10.16 1.14
CA GLY A 7 8.57 11.48 0.61
C GLY A 7 9.25 11.44 -0.76
N ALA A 8 9.34 10.27 -1.39
CA ALA A 8 9.88 10.12 -2.74
C ALA A 8 8.85 10.61 -3.77
N SER A 9 8.57 11.91 -3.77
CA SER A 9 7.45 12.51 -4.51
C SER A 9 7.46 12.21 -6.00
N ALA A 10 8.66 12.16 -6.62
CA ALA A 10 8.84 11.86 -8.04
C ALA A 10 9.00 10.36 -8.37
N PHE A 11 8.92 9.47 -7.38
CA PHE A 11 9.08 8.03 -7.62
C PHE A 11 7.82 7.45 -8.27
N ASN A 12 7.98 6.89 -9.46
CA ASN A 12 6.91 6.20 -10.19
C ASN A 12 7.47 5.10 -11.10
N GLN A 13 8.52 4.40 -10.64
CA GLN A 13 9.16 3.34 -11.42
C GLN A 13 8.41 2.02 -11.25
N ASP A 14 8.36 1.21 -12.31
CA ASP A 14 7.72 -0.10 -12.29
C ASP A 14 8.41 -1.04 -11.27
N ILE A 15 7.59 -1.50 -10.32
CA ILE A 15 7.95 -2.45 -9.26
C ILE A 15 6.97 -3.63 -9.20
N SER A 16 6.15 -3.81 -10.24
CA SER A 16 5.16 -4.88 -10.33
C SER A 16 5.77 -6.28 -10.15
N ASN A 17 7.03 -6.45 -10.58
CA ASN A 17 7.78 -7.72 -10.52
C ASN A 17 8.49 -7.98 -9.18
N TRP A 18 8.34 -7.11 -8.18
CA TRP A 18 9.00 -7.33 -6.89
C TRP A 18 8.42 -8.54 -6.15
N ASN A 19 9.29 -9.43 -5.70
CA ASN A 19 8.88 -10.49 -4.80
C ASN A 19 8.81 -9.96 -3.36
N VAL A 20 7.58 -9.73 -2.89
CA VAL A 20 7.29 -9.28 -1.53
C VAL A 20 6.72 -10.37 -0.62
N SER A 21 6.75 -11.65 -1.06
CA SER A 21 6.06 -12.74 -0.35
C SER A 21 6.56 -13.00 1.08
N SER A 22 7.77 -12.54 1.42
CA SER A 22 8.38 -12.70 2.75
C SER A 22 8.35 -11.42 3.59
N VAL A 23 7.75 -10.34 3.08
CA VAL A 23 7.69 -9.06 3.77
C VAL A 23 6.58 -9.11 4.82
N THR A 24 6.90 -8.68 6.04
CA THR A 24 5.94 -8.59 7.15
C THR A 24 5.50 -7.16 7.45
N ASP A 25 6.29 -6.16 7.04
CA ASP A 25 6.04 -4.75 7.31
C ASP A 25 6.14 -3.90 6.03
N MET A 26 5.05 -3.23 5.70
CA MET A 26 4.90 -2.26 4.60
C MET A 26 4.37 -0.90 5.09
N GLY A 27 4.42 -0.63 6.40
CA GLY A 27 3.94 0.62 6.99
C GLY A 27 4.62 1.84 6.36
N GLY A 28 3.83 2.81 5.90
CA GLY A 28 4.34 4.04 5.29
C GLY A 28 5.17 3.85 4.03
N MET A 29 5.15 2.68 3.37
CA MET A 29 6.05 2.37 2.25
C MET A 29 6.01 3.42 1.14
N PHE A 30 4.85 4.02 0.84
CA PHE A 30 4.64 5.08 -0.15
C PHE A 30 4.07 6.36 0.49
N TYR A 31 4.34 6.59 1.77
CA TYR A 31 3.91 7.80 2.46
C TYR A 31 4.40 9.05 1.70
N ARG A 32 3.49 9.93 1.29
CA ARG A 32 3.82 11.15 0.50
C ARG A 32 4.55 10.90 -0.83
N ALA A 33 4.52 9.69 -1.39
CA ALA A 33 5.00 9.42 -2.74
C ALA A 33 3.96 9.90 -3.76
N SER A 34 3.87 11.22 -3.97
CA SER A 34 2.76 11.86 -4.67
C SER A 34 2.54 11.38 -6.10
N ASP A 35 3.61 11.04 -6.83
CA ASP A 35 3.54 10.67 -8.24
C ASP A 35 3.47 9.15 -8.46
N PHE A 36 3.58 8.34 -7.40
CA PHE A 36 3.56 6.89 -7.50
C PHE A 36 2.15 6.41 -7.91
N ASN A 37 2.06 5.68 -9.03
CA ASN A 37 0.82 5.09 -9.51
C ASN A 37 1.04 3.81 -10.34
N GLN A 38 2.04 3.00 -10.00
CA GLN A 38 2.29 1.74 -10.70
C GLN A 38 1.37 0.63 -10.19
N ASP A 39 0.98 -0.27 -11.10
CA ASP A 39 0.19 -1.45 -10.77
C ASP A 39 1.00 -2.42 -9.89
N ILE A 40 0.49 -2.65 -8.69
CA ILE A 40 1.03 -3.59 -7.69
C ILE A 40 -0.03 -4.61 -7.25
N SER A 41 -1.13 -4.73 -7.99
CA SER A 41 -2.23 -5.65 -7.69
C SER A 41 -1.76 -7.12 -7.61
N GLY A 42 -0.67 -7.46 -8.31
CA GLY A 42 -0.04 -8.79 -8.32
C GLY A 42 0.85 -9.13 -7.13
N TRP A 43 1.08 -8.22 -6.19
CA TRP A 43 1.91 -8.48 -5.02
C TRP A 43 1.29 -9.51 -4.07
N ASN A 44 2.10 -10.49 -3.63
CA ASN A 44 1.69 -11.43 -2.60
C ASN A 44 1.96 -10.86 -1.20
N VAL A 45 0.91 -10.31 -0.58
CA VAL A 45 0.98 -9.64 0.74
C VAL A 45 0.51 -10.51 1.92
N VAL A 46 0.36 -11.83 1.73
CA VAL A 46 -0.25 -12.74 2.74
C VAL A 46 0.45 -12.75 4.11
N ASN A 47 1.74 -12.41 4.14
CA ASN A 47 2.55 -12.39 5.36
C ASN A 47 2.68 -10.99 5.99
N VAL A 48 2.11 -9.95 5.37
CA VAL A 48 2.19 -8.58 5.88
C VAL A 48 1.26 -8.42 7.08
N THR A 49 1.79 -7.86 8.16
CA THR A 49 1.06 -7.55 9.40
C THR A 49 0.88 -6.05 9.60
N GLU A 50 1.79 -5.23 9.06
CA GLU A 50 1.81 -3.76 9.18
C GLU A 50 1.63 -3.08 7.82
N MET A 51 0.56 -2.30 7.66
CA MET A 51 0.23 -1.49 6.48
C MET A 51 -0.20 -0.05 6.83
N GLY A 52 -0.02 0.37 8.08
CA GLY A 52 -0.39 1.71 8.53
C GLY A 52 0.23 2.80 7.64
N SER A 53 -0.58 3.77 7.21
CA SER A 53 -0.18 4.91 6.38
C SER A 53 0.52 4.55 5.04
N MET A 54 0.37 3.32 4.53
CA MET A 54 1.10 2.81 3.36
C MET A 54 1.04 3.75 2.14
N PHE A 55 -0.13 4.33 1.86
CA PHE A 55 -0.39 5.26 0.74
C PHE A 55 -0.87 6.63 1.21
N TYR A 56 -0.62 6.99 2.47
CA TYR A 56 -1.05 8.28 2.99
C TYR A 56 -0.44 9.42 2.17
N ARG A 57 -1.28 10.31 1.62
CA ARG A 57 -0.88 11.40 0.69
C ARG A 57 -0.15 10.93 -0.58
N ALA A 58 -0.26 9.68 -0.99
CA ALA A 58 0.12 9.24 -2.34
C ALA A 58 -0.97 9.66 -3.34
N SER A 59 -1.05 10.95 -3.63
CA SER A 59 -2.20 11.57 -4.28
C SER A 59 -2.52 11.05 -5.68
N SER A 60 -1.52 10.52 -6.41
CA SER A 60 -1.74 9.93 -7.74
C SER A 60 -2.12 8.45 -7.68
N PHE A 61 -1.90 7.77 -6.56
CA PHE A 61 -2.10 6.33 -6.45
C PHE A 61 -3.59 5.95 -6.47
N ASN A 62 -4.01 5.19 -7.48
CA ASN A 62 -5.42 4.83 -7.70
C ASN A 62 -5.63 3.41 -8.26
N GLN A 63 -4.74 2.48 -7.92
CA GLN A 63 -4.78 1.10 -8.41
C GLN A 63 -5.79 0.22 -7.64
N ASP A 64 -6.26 -0.85 -8.29
CA ASP A 64 -7.15 -1.85 -7.69
C ASP A 64 -6.35 -2.83 -6.82
N LEU A 65 -6.62 -2.81 -5.51
CA LEU A 65 -5.99 -3.67 -4.51
C LEU A 65 -7.00 -4.67 -3.90
N SER A 66 -8.20 -4.80 -4.46
CA SER A 66 -9.28 -5.63 -3.90
C SER A 66 -8.93 -7.12 -3.80
N ASN A 67 -7.99 -7.58 -4.62
CA ASN A 67 -7.50 -8.97 -4.65
C ASN A 67 -6.46 -9.28 -3.56
N TRP A 68 -5.94 -8.29 -2.85
CA TRP A 68 -4.94 -8.53 -1.81
C TRP A 68 -5.52 -9.29 -0.63
N ASN A 69 -4.89 -10.42 -0.28
CA ASN A 69 -5.20 -11.13 0.95
C ASN A 69 -4.53 -10.44 2.14
N VAL A 70 -5.31 -9.63 2.87
CA VAL A 70 -4.86 -8.88 4.06
C VAL A 70 -5.28 -9.52 5.38
N SER A 71 -5.57 -10.83 5.40
CA SER A 71 -6.05 -11.52 6.60
C SER A 71 -5.07 -11.49 7.78
N SER A 72 -3.79 -11.28 7.51
CA SER A 72 -2.72 -11.20 8.52
C SER A 72 -2.45 -9.76 9.01
N VAL A 73 -3.04 -8.75 8.37
CA VAL A 73 -2.80 -7.33 8.72
C VAL A 73 -3.53 -7.00 10.01
N SER A 74 -2.79 -6.50 10.99
CA SER A 74 -3.29 -6.05 12.30
C SER A 74 -3.18 -4.54 12.51
N SER A 75 -2.49 -3.84 11.61
CA SER A 75 -2.26 -2.40 11.68
C SER A 75 -2.40 -1.81 10.28
N CYS A 76 -3.44 -0.99 10.08
CA CYS A 76 -3.75 -0.40 8.78
C CYS A 76 -4.23 1.05 8.86
N SER A 77 -4.15 1.70 10.02
CA SER A 77 -4.64 3.07 10.20
C SER A 77 -4.08 4.02 9.14
N ASP A 78 -4.95 4.86 8.58
CA ASP A 78 -4.61 5.84 7.56
C ASP A 78 -4.04 5.23 6.27
N PHE A 79 -4.39 3.96 5.97
CA PHE A 79 -3.82 3.18 4.86
C PHE A 79 -3.73 3.98 3.55
N SER A 80 -4.79 4.71 3.22
CA SER A 80 -4.93 5.44 1.95
C SER A 80 -5.51 6.84 2.10
N THR A 81 -5.50 7.43 3.31
CA THR A 81 -6.02 8.78 3.54
C THR A 81 -5.28 9.79 2.65
N TYR A 82 -6.03 10.65 1.94
CA TYR A 82 -5.51 11.63 0.96
C TYR A 82 -4.76 11.03 -0.26
N SER A 83 -4.94 9.74 -0.55
CA SER A 83 -4.49 9.15 -1.81
C SER A 83 -5.49 9.42 -2.95
N GLY A 84 -5.14 8.98 -4.16
CA GLY A 84 -6.03 8.99 -5.33
C GLY A 84 -7.12 7.90 -5.31
N ILE A 85 -7.14 7.03 -4.28
CA ILE A 85 -8.16 6.00 -4.09
C ILE A 85 -9.47 6.70 -3.66
N THR A 86 -10.27 7.08 -4.64
CA THR A 86 -11.51 7.85 -4.46
C THR A 86 -12.78 6.97 -4.47
N ASN A 87 -12.66 5.71 -4.90
CA ASN A 87 -13.71 4.70 -4.88
C ASN A 87 -13.08 3.35 -4.49
N THR A 88 -13.88 2.39 -4.01
CA THR A 88 -13.40 1.04 -3.63
C THR A 88 -12.87 0.31 -4.87
N PRO A 89 -11.55 0.09 -4.91
CA PRO A 89 -11.05 -1.28 -4.82
C PRO A 89 -9.94 -1.38 -3.77
N LEU A 90 -10.34 -1.31 -2.50
CA LEU A 90 -9.46 -1.60 -1.37
C LEU A 90 -9.59 -3.07 -0.98
N PRO A 91 -8.55 -3.68 -0.41
CA PRO A 91 -8.70 -4.97 0.24
C PRO A 91 -9.61 -4.86 1.45
N THR A 92 -10.24 -5.97 1.82
CA THR A 92 -11.13 -6.03 2.99
C THR A 92 -10.33 -6.31 4.26
N PHE A 93 -10.03 -5.27 5.02
CA PHE A 93 -9.38 -5.40 6.33
C PHE A 93 -10.38 -5.92 7.38
N THR A 94 -10.05 -7.01 8.06
CA THR A 94 -10.92 -7.61 9.10
C THR A 94 -10.39 -7.43 10.53
N ASN A 95 -9.10 -7.13 10.71
CA ASN A 95 -8.47 -7.05 12.05
C ASN A 95 -8.03 -5.64 12.45
N CYS A 96 -8.27 -4.62 11.61
CA CYS A 96 -7.92 -3.22 11.87
C CYS A 96 -8.85 -2.29 11.08
N SER A 97 -8.85 -0.99 11.42
CA SER A 97 -9.59 0.05 10.70
C SER A 97 -8.62 0.88 9.85
N PRO A 98 -8.75 0.88 8.51
CA PRO A 98 -7.90 1.66 7.62
C PRO A 98 -8.24 3.15 7.58
#